data_AF-A0A2W6CUJ9-F1
#
_entry.id   AF-A0A2W6CUJ9-F1
#
_cell.length_a   1.000
_cell.length_b   1.000
_cell.length_c   1.000
_cell.angle_alpha   90.00
_cell.angle_beta   90.00
_cell.angle_gamma   90.00
#
_symmetry.space_group_name_H-M   'P 1'
#
loop_
_entity.id
_entity.type
_entity.pdbx_description
1 polymer ?
#
loop_
_entity_poly.entity_id
_entity_poly.type
_entity_poly.pdbx_seq_one_letter_code
_entity_poly.pdbx_strand_id
1 'polypeptide(L)'
;MSRTFAPSATDLHRAWLELVDTDGPFLAVPALKRVWQHGMPPPDADALAALKDAKPAWEKAWENWDKRRDDTAALEFYREARDVWVDIVLREVLGWTDSYVTTTTGNDVRSPNHAVTVRPDGALTHGDVTGALVLVVDPVDSLRDPLDDGWAASPIDRMEELLRAAKIPVGVVTDGRWWAIVSAREQTMVASGIVDAQTWIEEPQARNAFIALLQRRRLLGGRPEDRLTELFGASVAAAEEITEALGTQVRRAVELLVQALSEAALGTAPDPLPAKRADVYEAAVTVLMRVVFLLFAEERGLLPQSRLFAMGYGISDELDALDSRAREEGSEALDATHLTWHRLLATSQALYRGASFEDLRLPSYGGSLFDPTRFGFLTARGPRATLAITVSDRVMLEVLRAVQIAQLKGQPARRISFRDIDVEQ
;
A
#
# COMPACT_ATOMS: atom_id res chain seq x y z
N MET A 1 -3.34 24.24 23.07
CA MET A 1 -2.67 24.67 21.82
C MET A 1 -1.87 23.49 21.31
N SER A 2 -2.41 22.71 20.36
CA SER A 2 -1.63 21.65 19.72
C SER A 2 -0.58 22.30 18.84
N ARG A 3 0.71 22.05 19.11
CA ARG A 3 1.78 22.40 18.18
C ARG A 3 1.60 21.51 16.95
N THR A 4 1.06 22.06 15.87
CA THR A 4 1.10 21.40 14.56
C THR A 4 2.56 21.39 14.15
N PHE A 5 3.21 20.24 14.26
CA PHE A 5 4.57 20.06 13.76
C PHE A 5 4.57 20.25 12.24
N ALA A 6 5.61 20.89 11.70
CA ALA A 6 5.78 20.94 10.26
C ALA A 6 5.90 19.50 9.72
N PRO A 7 5.21 19.17 8.62
CA PRO A 7 5.22 17.81 8.08
C PRO A 7 6.64 17.40 7.71
N SER A 8 7.03 16.19 8.11
CA SER A 8 8.34 15.65 7.74
C SER A 8 8.35 15.25 6.26
N ALA A 9 9.53 15.06 5.67
CA ALA A 9 9.63 14.57 4.29
C ALA A 9 8.97 13.20 4.10
N THR A 10 8.94 12.38 5.15
CA THR A 10 8.22 11.09 5.14
C THR A 10 6.71 11.33 5.01
N ASP A 11 6.16 12.27 5.77
CA ASP A 11 4.73 12.60 5.75
C ASP A 11 4.33 13.22 4.42
N LEU A 12 5.18 14.08 3.85
CA LEU A 12 4.97 14.68 2.53
C LEU A 12 4.92 13.62 1.42
N HIS A 13 5.76 12.59 1.47
CA HIS A 13 5.72 11.50 0.49
C HIS A 13 4.53 10.58 0.69
N ARG A 14 4.16 10.28 1.93
CA ARG A 14 2.98 9.48 2.23
C ARG A 14 1.69 10.16 1.74
N ALA A 15 1.58 11.47 1.96
CA ALA A 15 0.37 12.23 1.63
C ALA A 15 -0.02 12.15 0.15
N TRP A 16 0.95 12.18 -0.78
CA TRP A 16 0.62 12.03 -2.21
C TRP A 16 0.47 10.58 -2.63
N LEU A 17 1.22 9.65 -2.02
CA LEU A 17 1.07 8.21 -2.31
C LEU A 17 -0.33 7.70 -1.94
N GLU A 18 -0.95 8.25 -0.89
CA GLU A 18 -2.34 7.94 -0.49
C GLU A 18 -3.39 8.40 -1.52
N LEU A 19 -3.03 9.33 -2.40
CA LEU A 19 -3.89 9.83 -3.49
C LEU A 19 -3.70 9.04 -4.80
N VAL A 20 -2.78 8.09 -4.82
CA VAL A 20 -2.46 7.28 -6.00
C VAL A 20 -3.08 5.90 -5.81
N ASP A 21 -3.88 5.46 -6.77
CA ASP A 21 -4.29 4.06 -6.83
C ASP A 21 -3.07 3.24 -7.28
N THR A 22 -2.46 2.53 -6.33
CA THR A 22 -1.24 1.76 -6.54
C THR A 22 -1.52 0.26 -6.58
N ASP A 23 -0.75 -0.45 -7.42
CA ASP A 23 -0.72 -1.90 -7.46
C ASP A 23 0.72 -2.39 -7.67
N GLY A 24 1.03 -3.53 -7.08
CA GLY A 24 2.38 -4.04 -6.97
C GLY A 24 3.34 -3.11 -6.20
N PRO A 25 4.65 -3.36 -6.27
CA PRO A 25 5.66 -2.60 -5.53
C PRO A 25 5.96 -1.25 -6.21
N PHE A 26 5.03 -0.30 -6.14
CA PHE A 26 5.12 1.01 -6.80
C PHE A 26 6.29 1.87 -6.32
N LEU A 27 6.10 2.76 -5.35
CA LEU A 27 7.17 3.63 -4.86
C LEU A 27 7.16 3.69 -3.35
N ALA A 28 8.27 3.29 -2.74
CA ALA A 28 8.44 3.31 -1.30
C ALA A 28 9.07 4.65 -0.86
N VAL A 29 8.58 5.17 0.27
CA VAL A 29 9.09 6.43 0.87
C VAL A 29 10.62 6.47 1.02
N PRO A 30 11.35 5.40 1.42
CA PRO A 30 12.81 5.42 1.48
C PRO A 30 13.47 5.69 0.12
N ALA A 31 12.99 5.06 -0.95
CA ALA A 31 13.49 5.27 -2.30
C ALA A 31 13.26 6.72 -2.76
N LEU A 32 12.07 7.26 -2.48
CA LEU A 32 11.72 8.64 -2.79
C LEU A 32 12.58 9.64 -2.00
N LYS A 33 12.77 9.44 -0.69
CA LYS A 33 13.57 10.34 0.16
C LYS A 33 15.03 10.43 -0.25
N ARG A 34 15.58 9.38 -0.87
CA ARG A 34 16.95 9.38 -1.39
C ARG A 34 17.14 10.46 -2.46
N VAL A 35 16.14 10.68 -3.31
CA VAL A 35 16.17 11.66 -4.40
C VAL A 35 15.53 12.99 -3.99
N TRP A 36 14.43 12.93 -3.24
CA TRP A 36 13.63 14.07 -2.81
C TRP A 36 13.56 14.13 -1.28
N GLN A 37 14.61 14.69 -0.67
CA GLN A 37 14.76 14.76 0.80
C GLN A 37 13.75 15.69 1.48
N HIS A 38 13.11 16.58 0.74
CA HIS A 38 12.19 17.61 1.25
C HIS A 38 10.79 17.52 0.64
N GLY A 39 10.40 16.35 0.12
CA GLY A 39 9.14 16.16 -0.60
C GLY A 39 9.26 16.48 -2.10
N MET A 40 8.16 16.29 -2.84
CA MET A 40 8.14 16.51 -4.27
C MET A 40 8.23 18.01 -4.62
N PRO A 41 9.13 18.41 -5.54
CA PRO A 41 9.28 19.80 -5.91
C PRO A 41 8.04 20.29 -6.68
N PRO A 42 7.69 21.58 -6.56
CA PRO A 42 6.70 22.16 -7.46
C PRO A 42 7.22 22.14 -8.91
N PRO A 43 6.34 21.92 -9.91
CA PRO A 43 6.67 22.08 -11.31
C PRO A 43 7.06 23.51 -11.64
N ASP A 44 7.71 23.69 -12.78
CA ASP A 44 8.06 25.00 -13.32
C ASP A 44 6.79 25.83 -13.60
N ALA A 45 6.90 27.16 -13.49
CA ALA A 45 5.76 28.06 -13.64
C ALA A 45 5.09 27.95 -15.03
N ASP A 46 5.90 27.76 -16.07
CA ASP A 46 5.42 27.59 -17.44
C ASP A 46 4.66 26.27 -17.61
N ALA A 47 5.14 25.18 -17.00
CA ALA A 47 4.44 23.90 -16.99
C ALA A 47 3.09 24.01 -16.26
N LEU A 48 3.02 24.73 -15.15
CA LEU A 48 1.76 24.99 -14.44
C LEU A 48 0.82 25.90 -15.25
N ALA A 49 1.35 26.85 -16.01
CA ALA A 49 0.55 27.73 -16.86
C ALA A 49 -0.06 26.95 -18.04
N ALA A 50 0.75 26.15 -18.75
CA ALA A 50 0.29 25.30 -19.85
C ALA A 50 -0.80 24.31 -19.39
N LEU A 51 -0.60 23.68 -18.23
CA LEU A 51 -1.60 22.79 -17.63
C LEU A 51 -2.93 23.51 -17.35
N LYS A 52 -2.87 24.71 -16.76
CA LYS A 52 -4.07 25.50 -16.42
C LYS A 52 -4.81 26.01 -17.66
N ASP A 53 -4.08 26.33 -18.73
CA ASP A 53 -4.66 26.83 -19.98
C ASP A 53 -5.35 25.71 -20.76
N ALA A 54 -4.75 24.52 -20.81
CA ALA A 54 -5.28 23.39 -21.57
C ALA A 54 -6.46 22.66 -20.89
N LYS A 55 -6.46 22.59 -19.55
CA LYS A 55 -7.43 21.81 -18.77
C LYS A 55 -8.91 22.15 -19.05
N PRO A 56 -9.34 23.43 -19.15
CA PRO A 56 -10.76 23.77 -19.37
C PRO A 56 -11.37 23.21 -20.66
N ALA A 57 -10.60 23.17 -21.75
CA ALA A 57 -11.09 22.65 -23.03
C ALA A 57 -11.32 21.13 -22.95
N TRP A 58 -10.36 20.42 -22.34
CA TRP A 58 -10.45 18.99 -22.10
C TRP A 58 -11.59 18.63 -21.13
N GLU A 59 -11.73 19.34 -20.00
CA GLU A 59 -12.80 19.09 -19.03
C GLU A 59 -14.18 19.25 -19.66
N LYS A 60 -14.37 20.29 -20.46
CA LYS A 60 -15.61 20.50 -21.19
C LYS A 60 -15.92 19.34 -22.14
N ALA A 61 -14.91 18.81 -22.83
CA ALA A 61 -15.08 17.66 -23.72
C ALA A 61 -15.37 16.38 -22.95
N TRP A 62 -14.68 16.15 -21.82
CA TRP A 62 -14.91 15.02 -20.94
C TRP A 62 -16.33 15.04 -20.37
N GLU A 63 -16.77 16.15 -19.78
CA GLU A 63 -18.13 16.28 -19.23
C GLU A 63 -19.20 16.08 -20.29
N ASN A 64 -18.91 16.52 -21.52
CA ASN A 64 -19.81 16.38 -22.64
C ASN A 64 -19.99 14.93 -23.08
N TRP A 65 -18.89 14.16 -23.10
CA TRP A 65 -18.92 12.72 -23.36
C TRP A 65 -19.54 11.95 -22.21
N ASP A 66 -19.19 12.27 -20.95
CA ASP A 66 -19.70 11.56 -19.78
C ASP A 66 -21.22 11.66 -19.64
N LYS A 67 -21.81 12.80 -20.04
CA LYS A 67 -23.27 12.99 -20.11
C LYS A 67 -23.94 12.25 -21.29
N ARG A 68 -23.18 11.82 -22.29
CA ARG A 68 -23.66 11.27 -23.57
C ARG A 68 -22.80 10.07 -24.02
N ARG A 69 -22.60 9.09 -23.14
CA ARG A 69 -21.68 7.96 -23.39
C ARG A 69 -22.02 7.14 -24.64
N ASP A 70 -23.29 7.07 -25.03
CA ASP A 70 -23.76 6.36 -26.23
C ASP A 70 -23.66 7.19 -27.54
N ASP A 71 -23.21 8.45 -27.46
CA ASP A 71 -23.13 9.36 -28.61
C ASP A 71 -21.73 9.34 -29.23
N THR A 72 -21.64 8.76 -30.44
CA THR A 72 -20.38 8.67 -31.20
C THR A 72 -19.78 10.06 -31.47
N ALA A 73 -20.60 11.09 -31.72
CA ALA A 73 -20.07 12.43 -31.96
C ALA A 73 -19.50 13.06 -30.68
N ALA A 74 -20.05 12.72 -29.51
CA ALA A 74 -19.49 13.14 -28.23
C ALA A 74 -18.14 12.46 -27.95
N LEU A 75 -18.01 11.17 -28.30
CA LEU A 75 -16.75 10.43 -28.21
C LEU A 75 -15.68 10.98 -29.14
N GLU A 76 -15.99 11.24 -30.42
CA GLU A 76 -15.02 11.85 -31.35
C GLU A 76 -14.56 13.24 -30.87
N PHE A 77 -15.48 14.07 -30.40
CA PHE A 77 -15.12 15.37 -29.81
C PHE A 77 -14.21 15.22 -28.58
N TYR A 78 -14.45 14.20 -27.74
CA TYR A 78 -13.57 13.90 -26.62
C TYR A 78 -12.18 13.45 -27.08
N ARG A 79 -12.08 12.56 -28.07
CA ARG A 79 -10.79 12.08 -28.62
C ARG A 79 -9.94 13.24 -29.12
N GLU A 80 -10.52 14.16 -29.90
CA GLU A 80 -9.82 15.35 -30.39
C GLU A 80 -9.27 16.21 -29.23
N ALA A 81 -10.09 16.50 -28.22
CA ALA A 81 -9.68 17.28 -27.06
C ALA A 81 -8.68 16.54 -26.16
N ARG A 82 -8.83 15.22 -25.99
CA ARG A 82 -7.92 14.33 -25.27
C ARG A 82 -6.55 14.34 -25.90
N ASP A 83 -6.46 14.18 -27.22
CA ASP A 83 -5.17 14.06 -27.90
C ASP A 83 -4.38 15.37 -27.81
N VAL A 84 -5.06 16.53 -27.92
CA VAL A 84 -4.45 17.85 -27.67
C VAL A 84 -3.99 17.98 -26.22
N TRP A 85 -4.83 17.59 -25.27
CA TRP A 85 -4.51 17.62 -23.83
C TRP A 85 -3.30 16.74 -23.49
N VAL A 86 -3.29 15.50 -23.98
CA VAL A 86 -2.22 14.54 -23.74
C VAL A 86 -0.91 15.04 -24.36
N ASP A 87 -0.93 15.60 -25.56
CA ASP A 87 0.27 16.16 -26.20
C ASP A 87 0.85 17.34 -25.40
N ILE A 88 0.01 18.27 -24.93
CA ILE A 88 0.44 19.39 -24.07
C ILE A 88 1.04 18.88 -22.76
N VAL A 89 0.37 17.92 -22.09
CA VAL A 89 0.88 17.35 -20.84
C VAL A 89 2.25 16.70 -21.07
N LEU A 90 2.40 15.87 -22.09
CA LEU A 90 3.66 15.18 -22.36
C LEU A 90 4.78 16.16 -22.77
N ARG A 91 4.50 17.08 -23.70
CA ARG A 91 5.55 17.95 -24.25
C ARG A 91 5.91 19.10 -23.34
N GLU A 92 4.92 19.82 -22.82
CA GLU A 92 5.10 21.07 -22.08
C GLU A 92 5.16 20.83 -20.57
N VAL A 93 4.24 20.02 -20.02
CA VAL A 93 4.14 19.83 -18.56
C VAL A 93 5.22 18.87 -18.04
N LEU A 94 5.44 17.75 -18.72
CA LEU A 94 6.50 16.79 -18.39
C LEU A 94 7.86 17.17 -19.00
N GLY A 95 7.88 18.16 -19.89
CA GLY A 95 9.08 18.66 -20.54
C GLY A 95 9.74 17.66 -21.50
N TRP A 96 8.94 16.81 -22.16
CA TRP A 96 9.48 15.88 -23.15
C TRP A 96 9.77 16.56 -24.49
N THR A 97 9.08 17.67 -24.80
CA THR A 97 9.29 18.51 -25.98
C THR A 97 9.51 17.70 -27.26
N ASP A 98 10.62 17.91 -27.97
CA ASP A 98 10.98 17.25 -29.22
C ASP A 98 11.43 15.79 -29.05
N SER A 99 11.61 15.34 -27.80
CA SER A 99 11.98 13.96 -27.48
C SER A 99 10.77 13.03 -27.40
N TYR A 100 9.55 13.56 -27.41
CA TYR A 100 8.34 12.77 -27.57
C TYR A 100 8.03 12.54 -29.05
N VAL A 101 8.10 11.29 -29.48
CA VAL A 101 7.80 10.85 -30.86
C VAL A 101 6.53 10.01 -30.87
N THR A 102 5.62 10.30 -31.81
CA THR A 102 4.35 9.58 -31.99
C THR A 102 4.45 8.45 -33.01
N THR A 103 5.54 8.39 -33.78
CA THR A 103 5.81 7.29 -34.69
C THR A 103 6.70 6.27 -34.00
N THR A 104 6.09 5.21 -33.48
CA THR A 104 6.80 4.04 -32.95
C THR A 104 6.86 2.96 -34.03
N THR A 105 7.97 2.23 -34.12
CA THR A 105 8.12 1.11 -35.06
C THR A 105 8.56 -0.14 -34.31
N GLY A 106 7.88 -1.26 -34.56
CA GLY A 106 8.10 -2.52 -33.85
C GLY A 106 7.46 -2.57 -32.46
N ASN A 107 7.53 -3.75 -31.83
CA ASN A 107 7.03 -4.05 -30.48
C ASN A 107 5.51 -4.08 -30.31
N ASP A 108 4.76 -4.35 -31.40
CA ASP A 108 3.34 -4.64 -31.31
C ASP A 108 3.11 -5.91 -30.46
N VAL A 109 2.12 -5.83 -29.57
CA VAL A 109 1.62 -6.98 -28.82
C VAL A 109 0.26 -7.39 -29.35
N ARG A 110 -0.04 -8.68 -29.27
CA ARG A 110 -1.27 -9.25 -29.81
C ARG A 110 -1.97 -10.04 -28.74
N SER A 111 -3.30 -9.97 -28.76
CA SER A 111 -4.12 -10.85 -27.94
C SER A 111 -3.78 -12.33 -28.21
N PRO A 112 -4.07 -13.24 -27.26
CA PRO A 112 -3.75 -14.68 -27.43
C PRO A 112 -4.37 -15.32 -28.69
N ASN A 113 -5.52 -14.83 -29.13
CA ASN A 113 -6.18 -15.26 -30.37
C ASN A 113 -5.77 -14.46 -31.61
N HIS A 114 -4.80 -13.54 -31.48
CA HIS A 114 -4.31 -12.62 -32.51
C HIS A 114 -5.37 -11.70 -33.15
N ALA A 115 -6.53 -11.55 -32.53
CA ALA A 115 -7.62 -10.71 -33.04
C ALA A 115 -7.38 -9.22 -32.79
N VAL A 116 -6.74 -8.87 -31.68
CA VAL A 116 -6.42 -7.49 -31.30
C VAL A 116 -4.91 -7.30 -31.36
N THR A 117 -4.46 -6.19 -31.92
CA THR A 117 -3.05 -5.78 -31.95
C THR A 117 -2.94 -4.39 -31.33
N VAL A 118 -2.09 -4.26 -30.32
CA VAL A 118 -1.84 -2.99 -29.63
C VAL A 118 -0.40 -2.57 -29.93
N ARG A 119 -0.23 -1.28 -30.20
CA ARG A 119 1.07 -0.63 -30.41
C ARG A 119 1.16 0.60 -29.49
N PRO A 120 2.35 1.06 -29.10
CA PRO A 120 2.48 2.31 -28.36
C PRO A 120 2.14 3.51 -29.26
N ASP A 121 1.32 4.45 -28.78
CA ASP A 121 0.98 5.69 -29.47
C ASP A 121 2.13 6.70 -29.49
N GLY A 122 3.10 6.52 -28.59
CA GLY A 122 4.31 7.33 -28.59
C GLY A 122 5.41 6.79 -27.70
N ALA A 123 6.55 7.45 -27.76
CA ALA A 123 7.71 7.12 -26.95
C ALA A 123 8.53 8.35 -26.61
N LEU A 124 9.11 8.38 -25.41
CA LEU A 124 10.16 9.33 -25.05
C LEU A 124 11.51 8.77 -25.49
N THR A 125 12.19 9.44 -26.41
CA THR A 125 13.44 8.95 -27.02
C THR A 125 14.57 9.97 -26.94
N HIS A 126 15.81 9.49 -26.89
CA HIS A 126 16.99 10.32 -27.07
C HIS A 126 18.07 9.51 -27.80
N GLY A 127 18.28 9.83 -29.09
CA GLY A 127 19.05 8.96 -29.98
C GLY A 127 18.37 7.60 -30.09
N ASP A 128 19.13 6.52 -29.93
CA ASP A 128 18.62 5.15 -30.00
C ASP A 128 18.02 4.64 -28.67
N VAL A 129 18.03 5.47 -27.61
CA VAL A 129 17.55 5.06 -26.29
C VAL A 129 16.11 5.51 -26.10
N THR A 130 15.23 4.56 -25.77
CA THR A 130 13.85 4.84 -25.37
C THR A 130 13.74 4.80 -23.85
N GLY A 131 13.17 5.86 -23.27
CA GLY A 131 13.05 6.03 -21.82
C GLY A 131 11.67 5.69 -21.27
N ALA A 132 10.62 5.86 -22.07
CA ALA A 132 9.26 5.48 -21.73
C ALA A 132 8.42 5.25 -22.99
N LEU A 133 7.44 4.35 -22.90
CA LEU A 133 6.37 4.19 -23.89
C LEU A 133 5.10 4.91 -23.43
N VAL A 134 4.26 5.33 -24.39
CA VAL A 134 2.94 5.94 -24.13
C VAL A 134 1.88 5.12 -24.84
N LEU A 135 0.79 4.82 -24.14
CA LEU A 135 -0.43 4.22 -24.68
C LEU A 135 -1.61 5.13 -24.35
N VAL A 136 -2.32 5.58 -25.37
CA VAL A 136 -3.52 6.41 -25.27
C VAL A 136 -4.73 5.55 -25.62
N VAL A 137 -5.66 5.39 -24.68
CA VAL A 137 -6.86 4.56 -24.87
C VAL A 137 -8.12 5.41 -24.91
N ASP A 138 -9.21 4.83 -25.39
CA ASP A 138 -10.54 5.42 -25.25
C ASP A 138 -10.94 5.57 -23.78
N PRO A 139 -11.85 6.51 -23.46
CA PRO A 139 -12.24 6.78 -22.08
C PRO A 139 -12.80 5.54 -21.39
N VAL A 140 -12.30 5.27 -20.19
CA VAL A 140 -12.67 4.12 -19.35
C VAL A 140 -13.06 4.56 -17.94
N ASP A 141 -13.86 3.74 -17.27
CA ASP A 141 -14.14 3.96 -15.84
C ASP A 141 -12.90 3.64 -14.98
N SER A 142 -12.06 2.70 -15.41
CA SER A 142 -10.81 2.31 -14.74
C SER A 142 -9.78 1.77 -15.74
N LEU A 143 -8.51 2.19 -15.59
CA LEU A 143 -7.38 1.63 -16.36
C LEU A 143 -7.00 0.20 -15.93
N ARG A 144 -7.60 -0.31 -14.86
CA ARG A 144 -7.39 -1.68 -14.33
C ARG A 144 -8.39 -2.69 -14.87
N ASP A 145 -9.47 -2.23 -15.48
CA ASP A 145 -10.52 -3.10 -15.98
C ASP A 145 -10.22 -3.54 -17.43
N PRO A 146 -10.53 -4.78 -17.80
CA PRO A 146 -10.43 -5.23 -19.20
C PRO A 146 -11.31 -4.38 -20.14
N LEU A 147 -10.83 -4.15 -21.36
CA LEU A 147 -11.60 -3.44 -22.39
C LEU A 147 -12.63 -4.35 -23.07
N ASP A 148 -13.69 -3.75 -23.63
CA ASP A 148 -14.73 -4.44 -24.39
C ASP A 148 -14.37 -4.64 -25.88
N ASP A 149 -13.18 -5.20 -26.14
CA ASP A 149 -12.67 -5.50 -27.49
C ASP A 149 -12.36 -7.00 -27.69
N GLY A 150 -12.76 -7.83 -26.73
CA GLY A 150 -12.55 -9.28 -26.75
C GLY A 150 -11.17 -9.74 -26.28
N TRP A 151 -10.28 -8.83 -25.89
CA TRP A 151 -9.04 -9.18 -25.18
C TRP A 151 -9.19 -8.87 -23.69
N ALA A 152 -9.22 -9.93 -22.88
CA ALA A 152 -9.34 -9.89 -21.42
C ALA A 152 -8.04 -9.40 -20.74
N ALA A 153 -7.58 -8.21 -21.13
CA ALA A 153 -6.41 -7.50 -20.60
C ALA A 153 -6.75 -6.03 -20.47
N SER A 154 -6.45 -5.45 -19.31
CA SER A 154 -6.63 -4.03 -19.03
C SER A 154 -5.64 -3.16 -19.83
N PRO A 155 -5.85 -1.84 -19.92
CA PRO A 155 -4.85 -0.92 -20.45
C PRO A 155 -3.48 -1.04 -19.78
N ILE A 156 -3.43 -1.32 -18.47
CA ILE A 156 -2.17 -1.52 -17.73
C ILE A 156 -1.50 -2.84 -18.13
N ASP A 157 -2.26 -3.94 -18.27
CA ASP A 157 -1.72 -5.25 -18.69
C ASP A 157 -1.15 -5.17 -20.11
N ARG A 158 -1.85 -4.47 -21.02
CA ARG A 158 -1.38 -4.23 -22.39
C ARG A 158 -0.07 -3.44 -22.40
N MET A 159 0.05 -2.44 -21.54
CA MET A 159 1.31 -1.71 -21.37
C MET A 159 2.41 -2.59 -20.79
N GLU A 160 2.12 -3.45 -19.81
CA GLU A 160 3.09 -4.44 -19.34
C GLU A 160 3.62 -5.30 -20.50
N GLU A 161 2.74 -5.85 -21.33
CA GLU A 161 3.15 -6.67 -22.47
C GLU A 161 4.03 -5.86 -23.44
N LEU A 162 3.66 -4.62 -23.76
CA LEU A 162 4.45 -3.72 -24.61
C LEU A 162 5.85 -3.47 -24.03
N LEU A 163 5.93 -3.17 -22.74
CA LEU A 163 7.18 -2.89 -22.03
C LEU A 163 8.10 -4.11 -22.03
N ARG A 164 7.55 -5.30 -21.77
CA ARG A 164 8.31 -6.57 -21.80
C ARG A 164 8.78 -6.91 -23.22
N ALA A 165 7.93 -6.73 -24.23
CA ALA A 165 8.29 -6.97 -25.63
C ALA A 165 9.41 -6.02 -26.10
N ALA A 166 9.31 -4.73 -25.73
CA ALA A 166 10.28 -3.70 -26.10
C ALA A 166 11.53 -3.67 -25.22
N LYS A 167 11.54 -4.39 -24.09
CA LYS A 167 12.57 -4.33 -23.03
C LYS A 167 12.79 -2.91 -22.50
N ILE A 168 11.69 -2.17 -22.33
CA ILE A 168 11.68 -0.81 -21.77
C ILE A 168 11.05 -0.89 -20.38
N PRO A 169 11.64 -0.28 -19.35
CA PRO A 169 11.18 -0.51 -17.98
C PRO A 169 9.95 0.30 -17.57
N VAL A 170 9.65 1.41 -18.25
CA VAL A 170 8.60 2.37 -17.83
C VAL A 170 7.65 2.70 -18.98
N GLY A 171 6.35 2.74 -18.67
CA GLY A 171 5.29 3.17 -19.58
C GLY A 171 4.32 4.14 -18.92
N VAL A 172 3.63 4.93 -19.74
CA VAL A 172 2.54 5.82 -19.35
C VAL A 172 1.28 5.39 -20.09
N VAL A 173 0.20 5.15 -19.37
CA VAL A 173 -1.12 4.83 -19.96
C VAL A 173 -2.10 5.92 -19.60
N THR A 174 -2.88 6.40 -20.56
CA THR A 174 -3.89 7.41 -20.28
C THR A 174 -5.09 7.32 -21.21
N ASP A 175 -6.26 7.67 -20.69
CA ASP A 175 -7.44 7.96 -21.49
C ASP A 175 -7.72 9.47 -21.60
N GLY A 176 -6.82 10.30 -21.04
CA GLY A 176 -6.97 11.74 -20.84
C GLY A 176 -7.27 12.12 -19.39
N ARG A 177 -8.17 11.38 -18.74
CA ARG A 177 -8.54 11.57 -17.33
C ARG A 177 -7.61 10.80 -16.41
N TRP A 178 -7.55 9.50 -16.59
CA TRP A 178 -6.72 8.62 -15.80
C TRP A 178 -5.32 8.62 -16.37
N TRP A 179 -4.31 8.73 -15.52
CA TRP A 179 -2.91 8.65 -15.90
C TRP A 179 -2.20 7.62 -15.05
N ALA A 180 -1.75 6.53 -15.67
CA ALA A 180 -0.99 5.48 -15.01
C ALA A 180 0.49 5.58 -15.35
N ILE A 181 1.34 5.42 -14.34
CA ILE A 181 2.75 5.08 -14.50
C ILE A 181 2.87 3.57 -14.32
N VAL A 182 3.39 2.86 -15.32
CA VAL A 182 3.59 1.40 -15.29
C VAL A 182 5.09 1.10 -15.31
N SER A 183 5.54 0.22 -14.42
CA SER A 183 6.91 -0.26 -14.36
C SER A 183 6.94 -1.77 -14.51
N ALA A 184 7.62 -2.24 -15.55
CA ALA A 184 7.80 -3.66 -15.86
C ALA A 184 9.30 -4.00 -15.94
N ARG A 185 10.00 -3.94 -14.80
CA ARG A 185 11.41 -4.35 -14.75
C ARG A 185 11.51 -5.87 -14.93
N GLU A 186 12.65 -6.33 -15.47
CA GLU A 186 12.93 -7.75 -15.55
C GLU A 186 12.96 -8.36 -14.14
N GLN A 187 12.35 -9.54 -14.00
CA GLN A 187 12.37 -10.33 -12.75
C GLN A 187 11.69 -9.68 -11.53
N THR A 188 10.94 -8.58 -11.70
CA THR A 188 10.09 -8.03 -10.64
C THR A 188 8.62 -8.11 -11.04
N MET A 189 7.74 -8.13 -10.03
CA MET A 189 6.31 -7.89 -10.23
C MET A 189 6.13 -6.53 -10.91
N VAL A 190 5.13 -6.43 -11.80
CA VAL A 190 4.74 -5.13 -12.34
C VAL A 190 4.24 -4.26 -11.22
N ALA A 191 4.57 -2.98 -11.33
CA ALA A 191 4.02 -1.97 -10.45
C ALA A 191 3.32 -0.90 -11.28
N SER A 192 2.19 -0.42 -10.79
CA SER A 192 1.47 0.68 -11.40
C SER A 192 0.95 1.67 -10.36
N GLY A 193 0.82 2.93 -10.78
CA GLY A 193 0.24 3.98 -9.96
C GLY A 193 -0.60 4.91 -10.83
N ILE A 194 -1.88 5.06 -10.50
CA ILE A 194 -2.87 5.81 -11.27
C ILE A 194 -3.23 7.10 -10.52
N VAL A 195 -3.28 8.22 -11.26
CA VAL A 195 -3.76 9.52 -10.77
C VAL A 195 -4.90 10.05 -11.63
N ASP A 196 -5.78 10.87 -11.05
CA ASP A 196 -6.88 11.55 -11.75
C ASP A 196 -6.45 12.96 -12.18
N ALA A 197 -6.46 13.24 -13.50
CA ALA A 197 -6.16 14.57 -14.01
C ALA A 197 -7.26 15.59 -13.68
N GLN A 198 -8.47 15.15 -13.32
CA GLN A 198 -9.54 16.05 -12.86
C GLN A 198 -9.15 16.76 -11.57
N THR A 199 -8.47 16.08 -10.64
CA THR A 199 -8.14 16.63 -9.32
C THR A 199 -6.80 17.36 -9.26
N TRP A 200 -6.04 17.45 -10.37
CA TRP A 200 -4.68 18.03 -10.35
C TRP A 200 -4.57 19.50 -9.91
N ILE A 201 -5.68 20.25 -9.86
CA ILE A 201 -5.71 21.62 -9.33
C ILE A 201 -5.91 21.59 -7.80
N GLU A 202 -6.84 20.76 -7.32
CA GLU A 202 -7.22 20.55 -5.93
C GLU A 202 -6.17 19.75 -5.14
N GLU A 203 -5.50 18.81 -5.82
CA GLU A 203 -4.53 17.86 -5.29
C GLU A 203 -3.13 18.12 -5.89
N PRO A 204 -2.50 19.28 -5.58
CA PRO A 204 -1.22 19.65 -6.17
C PRO A 204 -0.10 18.68 -5.80
N GLN A 205 -0.21 17.93 -4.70
CA GLN A 205 0.83 17.00 -4.27
C GLN A 205 0.95 15.78 -5.21
N ALA A 206 -0.19 15.16 -5.57
CA ALA A 206 -0.25 14.06 -6.54
C ALA A 206 0.21 14.54 -7.93
N ARG A 207 -0.27 15.70 -8.39
CA ARG A 207 0.18 16.33 -9.64
C ARG A 207 1.70 16.56 -9.65
N ASN A 208 2.24 17.18 -8.59
CA ASN A 208 3.67 17.48 -8.52
C ASN A 208 4.52 16.20 -8.51
N ALA A 209 4.06 15.15 -7.81
CA ALA A 209 4.70 13.85 -7.81
C ALA A 209 4.70 13.21 -9.20
N PHE A 210 3.55 13.16 -9.86
CA PHE A 210 3.39 12.63 -11.22
C PHE A 210 4.34 13.33 -12.20
N ILE A 211 4.36 14.67 -12.19
CA ILE A 211 5.25 15.47 -13.04
C ILE A 211 6.72 15.17 -12.72
N ALA A 212 7.10 15.23 -11.43
CA ALA A 212 8.48 15.03 -11.01
C ALA A 212 9.03 13.64 -11.37
N LEU A 213 8.20 12.60 -11.29
CA LEU A 213 8.56 11.22 -11.62
C LEU A 213 8.78 11.02 -13.13
N LEU A 214 7.95 11.67 -13.96
CA LEU A 214 7.99 11.51 -15.42
C LEU A 214 8.80 12.59 -16.15
N GLN A 215 9.47 13.50 -15.44
CA GLN A 215 10.41 14.43 -16.08
C GLN A 215 11.47 13.67 -16.89
N ARG A 216 11.85 14.21 -18.05
CA ARG A 216 12.90 13.64 -18.92
C ARG A 216 14.18 13.24 -18.16
N ARG A 217 14.58 14.05 -17.17
CA ARG A 217 15.76 13.78 -16.32
C ARG A 217 15.65 12.49 -15.51
N ARG A 218 14.44 12.05 -15.15
CA ARG A 218 14.19 10.81 -14.39
C ARG A 218 14.06 9.58 -15.27
N LEU A 219 13.72 9.75 -16.55
CA LEU A 219 13.56 8.65 -17.50
C LEU A 219 14.84 8.37 -18.30
N LEU A 220 15.45 9.41 -18.87
CA LEU A 220 16.62 9.30 -19.76
C LEU A 220 17.88 9.98 -19.22
N GLY A 221 17.72 11.06 -18.44
CA GLY A 221 18.83 11.89 -17.98
C GLY A 221 19.36 11.52 -16.60
N GLY A 222 19.97 12.53 -15.95
CA GLY A 222 20.39 12.48 -14.56
C GLY A 222 21.43 11.41 -14.24
N ARG A 223 21.64 11.17 -12.94
CA ARG A 223 22.43 10.04 -12.47
C ARG A 223 21.62 8.74 -12.66
N PRO A 224 22.20 7.65 -13.19
CA PRO A 224 21.48 6.41 -13.44
C PRO A 224 20.74 5.87 -12.21
N GLU A 225 21.35 5.95 -11.03
CA GLU A 225 20.75 5.50 -9.77
C GLU A 225 19.53 6.33 -9.34
N ASP A 226 19.36 7.55 -9.85
CA ASP A 226 18.20 8.41 -9.56
C ASP A 226 17.10 8.31 -10.62
N ARG A 227 17.23 7.42 -11.61
CA ARG A 227 16.20 7.22 -12.62
C ARG A 227 15.01 6.47 -12.05
N LEU A 228 13.85 6.66 -12.67
CA LEU A 228 12.58 6.10 -12.19
C LEU A 228 12.63 4.57 -12.09
N THR A 229 13.21 3.88 -13.07
CA THR A 229 13.44 2.41 -13.01
C THR A 229 14.22 1.98 -11.75
N GLU A 230 15.26 2.72 -11.37
CA GLU A 230 16.05 2.40 -10.18
C GLU A 230 15.35 2.77 -8.88
N LEU A 231 14.43 3.74 -8.91
CA LEU A 231 13.54 4.02 -7.80
C LEU A 231 12.53 2.89 -7.57
N PHE A 232 11.97 2.31 -8.63
CA PHE A 232 11.15 1.09 -8.52
C PHE A 232 11.98 -0.06 -7.93
N GLY A 233 13.21 -0.27 -8.43
CA GLY A 233 14.10 -1.29 -7.89
C GLY A 233 14.44 -1.12 -6.41
N ALA A 234 14.76 0.10 -6.00
CA ALA A 234 14.99 0.43 -4.59
C ALA A 234 13.73 0.28 -3.73
N SER A 235 12.54 0.46 -4.32
CA SER A 235 11.26 0.28 -3.62
C SER A 235 10.95 -1.19 -3.36
N VAL A 236 11.21 -2.07 -4.34
CA VAL A 236 11.15 -3.53 -4.16
C VAL A 236 12.11 -3.99 -3.07
N ALA A 237 13.38 -3.59 -3.16
CA ALA A 237 14.38 -3.95 -2.15
C ALA A 237 14.02 -3.47 -0.74
N ALA A 238 13.42 -2.26 -0.63
CA ALA A 238 12.95 -1.74 0.65
C ALA A 238 11.77 -2.55 1.22
N ALA A 239 10.88 -3.07 0.37
CA ALA A 239 9.80 -3.96 0.80
C ALA A 239 10.34 -5.31 1.27
N GLU A 240 11.30 -5.90 0.54
CA GLU A 240 11.98 -7.13 0.92
C GLU A 240 12.69 -7.01 2.28
N GLU A 241 13.44 -5.91 2.49
CA GLU A 241 14.15 -5.66 3.76
C GLU A 241 13.17 -5.57 4.95
N ILE A 242 12.00 -4.95 4.76
CA ILE A 242 10.94 -4.89 5.77
C ILE A 242 10.42 -6.29 6.08
N THR A 243 10.15 -7.12 5.05
CA THR A 243 9.62 -8.47 5.25
C THR A 243 10.62 -9.39 5.94
N GLU A 244 11.92 -9.29 5.63
CA GLU A 244 12.99 -10.07 6.27
C GLU A 244 13.18 -9.66 7.74
N ALA A 245 13.23 -8.35 8.00
CA ALA A 245 13.33 -7.81 9.36
C ALA A 245 12.13 -8.24 10.21
N LEU A 246 10.92 -8.12 9.65
CA LEU A 246 9.69 -8.53 10.30
C LEU A 246 9.70 -10.04 10.61
N GLY A 247 10.13 -10.90 9.68
CA GLY A 247 10.21 -12.34 9.91
C GLY A 247 11.11 -12.70 11.10
N THR A 248 12.24 -12.01 11.24
CA THR A 248 13.15 -12.20 12.40
C THR A 248 12.52 -11.70 13.70
N GLN A 249 11.88 -10.53 13.68
CA GLN A 249 11.21 -9.95 14.84
C GLN A 249 10.01 -10.78 15.31
N VAL A 250 9.19 -11.25 14.37
CA VAL A 250 8.04 -12.14 14.58
C VAL A 250 8.49 -13.44 15.26
N ARG A 251 9.55 -14.09 14.75
CA ARG A 251 10.09 -15.30 15.38
C ARG A 251 10.50 -15.07 16.83
N ARG A 252 11.19 -13.96 17.10
CA ARG A 252 11.61 -13.58 18.45
C ARG A 252 10.40 -13.31 19.37
N ALA A 253 9.34 -12.70 18.84
CA ALA A 253 8.11 -12.48 19.59
C ALA A 253 7.38 -13.80 19.93
N VAL A 254 7.38 -14.77 19.03
CA VAL A 254 6.87 -16.13 19.33
C VAL A 254 7.68 -16.78 20.45
N GLU A 255 9.01 -16.73 20.37
CA GLU A 255 9.89 -17.28 21.43
C GLU A 255 9.62 -16.61 22.79
N LEU A 256 9.44 -15.29 22.81
CA LEU A 256 9.07 -14.54 24.01
C LEU A 256 7.69 -14.95 24.56
N LEU A 257 6.69 -15.14 23.69
CA LEU A 257 5.38 -15.64 24.10
C LEU A 257 5.46 -17.04 24.69
N VAL A 258 6.20 -17.96 24.07
CA VAL A 258 6.38 -19.33 24.58
C VAL A 258 7.03 -19.30 25.96
N GLN A 259 8.04 -18.45 26.15
CA GLN A 259 8.67 -18.25 27.45
C GLN A 259 7.67 -17.71 28.48
N ALA A 260 6.91 -16.66 28.13
CA ALA A 260 5.92 -16.06 29.02
C ALA A 260 4.80 -17.03 29.42
N LEU A 261 4.31 -17.85 28.48
CA LEU A 261 3.32 -18.91 28.76
C LEU A 261 3.89 -19.95 29.72
N SER A 262 5.15 -20.34 29.53
CA SER A 262 5.84 -21.31 30.39
C SER A 262 6.04 -20.76 31.81
N GLU A 263 6.46 -19.50 31.94
CA GLU A 263 6.64 -18.84 33.23
C GLU A 263 5.32 -18.66 33.98
N ALA A 264 4.25 -18.26 33.27
CA ALA A 264 2.91 -18.13 33.85
C ALA A 264 2.38 -19.46 34.42
N ALA A 265 2.74 -20.59 33.80
CA ALA A 265 2.31 -21.91 34.25
C ALA A 265 3.01 -22.38 35.53
N LEU A 266 4.23 -21.93 35.84
CA LEU A 266 5.02 -22.38 37.00
C LEU A 266 4.32 -22.17 38.35
N GLY A 267 3.40 -21.19 38.43
CA GLY A 267 2.64 -20.86 39.64
C GLY A 267 1.28 -21.54 39.77
N THR A 268 0.91 -22.43 38.83
CA THR A 268 -0.44 -22.99 38.72
C THR A 268 -0.48 -24.50 38.92
N ALA A 269 -1.50 -24.99 39.64
CA ALA A 269 -1.71 -26.40 39.90
C ALA A 269 -3.20 -26.78 39.72
N PRO A 270 -3.55 -27.77 38.87
CA PRO A 270 -2.66 -28.53 37.99
C PRO A 270 -2.03 -27.65 36.89
N ASP A 271 -0.94 -28.13 36.28
CA ASP A 271 -0.28 -27.44 35.16
C ASP A 271 -1.29 -27.25 34.01
N PRO A 272 -1.60 -26.00 33.62
CA PRO A 272 -2.57 -25.69 32.58
C PRO A 272 -2.02 -25.97 31.18
N LEU A 273 -0.71 -26.11 31.00
CA LEU A 273 -0.12 -26.30 29.68
C LEU A 273 -0.30 -27.72 29.15
N PRO A 274 -0.42 -27.89 27.82
CA PRO A 274 -0.45 -29.21 27.20
C PRO A 274 0.88 -29.94 27.39
N ALA A 275 0.82 -31.27 27.49
CA ALA A 275 2.02 -32.10 27.68
C ALA A 275 3.03 -32.00 26.53
N LYS A 276 2.56 -31.70 25.31
CA LYS A 276 3.41 -31.52 24.13
C LYS A 276 3.82 -30.06 24.01
N ARG A 277 5.14 -29.79 24.08
CA ARG A 277 5.68 -28.44 23.86
C ARG A 277 5.37 -27.87 22.48
N ALA A 278 5.21 -28.73 21.47
CA ALA A 278 4.80 -28.31 20.13
C ALA A 278 3.45 -27.57 20.14
N ASP A 279 2.50 -28.01 20.96
CA ASP A 279 1.17 -27.40 21.06
C ASP A 279 1.24 -26.00 21.71
N VAL A 280 2.18 -25.77 22.64
CA VAL A 280 2.45 -24.44 23.24
C VAL A 280 3.04 -23.49 22.20
N TYR A 281 3.98 -23.99 21.38
CA TYR A 281 4.56 -23.20 20.29
C TYR A 281 3.51 -22.85 19.24
N GLU A 282 2.68 -23.82 18.81
CA GLU A 282 1.60 -23.60 17.85
C GLU A 282 0.56 -22.60 18.39
N ALA A 283 0.26 -22.65 19.69
CA ALA A 283 -0.61 -21.67 20.34
C ALA A 283 0.00 -20.26 20.34
N ALA A 284 1.29 -20.12 20.63
CA ALA A 284 1.99 -18.82 20.59
C ALA A 284 2.01 -18.23 19.17
N VAL A 285 2.28 -19.06 18.14
CA VAL A 285 2.16 -18.65 16.74
C VAL A 285 0.73 -18.21 16.41
N THR A 286 -0.27 -18.99 16.84
CA THR A 286 -1.69 -18.66 16.62
C THR A 286 -2.08 -17.34 17.27
N VAL A 287 -1.63 -17.08 18.50
CA VAL A 287 -1.82 -15.80 19.20
C VAL A 287 -1.22 -14.64 18.41
N LEU A 288 0.00 -14.81 17.88
CA LEU A 288 0.65 -13.78 17.07
C LEU A 288 -0.11 -13.51 15.77
N MET A 289 -0.57 -14.56 15.09
CA MET A 289 -1.40 -14.43 13.89
C MET A 289 -2.75 -13.75 14.18
N ARG A 290 -3.34 -13.94 15.36
CA ARG A 290 -4.53 -13.19 15.80
C ARG A 290 -4.24 -11.70 15.93
N VAL A 291 -3.08 -11.32 16.50
CA VAL A 291 -2.66 -9.91 16.59
C VAL A 291 -2.51 -9.30 15.20
N VAL A 292 -1.80 -9.97 14.30
CA VAL A 292 -1.58 -9.50 12.91
C VAL A 292 -2.91 -9.32 12.18
N PHE A 293 -3.81 -10.31 12.26
CA PHE A 293 -5.12 -10.21 11.63
C PHE A 293 -5.95 -9.06 12.19
N LEU A 294 -5.95 -8.84 13.51
CA LEU A 294 -6.70 -7.76 14.14
C LEU A 294 -6.19 -6.38 13.68
N LEU A 295 -4.87 -6.18 13.66
CA LEU A 295 -4.25 -4.96 13.14
C LEU A 295 -4.65 -4.71 11.67
N PHE A 296 -4.54 -5.75 10.84
CA PHE A 296 -4.94 -5.70 9.43
C PHE A 296 -6.41 -5.33 9.26
N ALA A 297 -7.31 -5.99 10.01
CA ALA A 297 -8.74 -5.82 9.90
C ALA A 297 -9.19 -4.43 10.40
N GLU A 298 -8.56 -3.89 11.44
CA GLU A 298 -8.81 -2.52 11.91
C GLU A 298 -8.36 -1.48 10.88
N GLU A 299 -7.15 -1.60 10.31
CA GLU A 299 -6.62 -0.63 9.35
C GLU A 299 -7.39 -0.57 8.02
N ARG A 300 -7.95 -1.70 7.59
CA ARG A 300 -8.84 -1.80 6.41
C ARG A 300 -10.31 -1.48 6.72
N GLY A 301 -10.66 -1.14 7.96
CA GLY A 301 -12.03 -0.82 8.34
C GLY A 301 -12.98 -2.02 8.29
N LEU A 302 -12.46 -3.24 8.38
CA LEU A 302 -13.25 -4.48 8.45
C LEU A 302 -13.85 -4.70 9.84
N LEU A 303 -13.43 -3.93 10.84
CA LEU A 303 -13.91 -3.95 12.21
C LEU A 303 -14.62 -2.64 12.59
N PRO A 304 -15.59 -2.69 13.53
CA PRO A 304 -16.32 -1.50 13.95
C PRO A 304 -15.39 -0.40 14.47
N GLN A 305 -15.63 0.84 14.03
CA GLN A 305 -14.88 2.02 14.50
C GLN A 305 -15.57 2.74 15.68
N SER A 306 -16.57 2.11 16.31
CA SER A 306 -17.27 2.72 17.42
C SER A 306 -16.33 2.92 18.61
N ARG A 307 -16.57 3.97 19.40
CA ARG A 307 -15.76 4.28 20.58
C ARG A 307 -15.68 3.11 21.57
N LEU A 308 -16.78 2.37 21.72
CA LEU A 308 -16.83 1.17 22.57
C LEU A 308 -15.89 0.07 22.07
N PHE A 309 -15.83 -0.15 20.75
CA PHE A 309 -14.89 -1.10 20.16
C PHE A 309 -13.44 -0.64 20.39
N ALA A 310 -13.11 0.60 19.99
CA ALA A 310 -11.75 1.13 20.11
C ALA A 310 -11.21 1.08 21.55
N MET A 311 -12.05 1.43 22.54
CA MET A 311 -11.63 1.44 23.95
C MET A 311 -11.49 0.04 24.57
N GLY A 312 -12.36 -0.91 24.18
CA GLY A 312 -12.49 -2.20 24.86
C GLY A 312 -11.97 -3.42 24.10
N TYR A 313 -11.87 -3.34 22.78
CA TYR A 313 -11.58 -4.48 21.90
C TYR A 313 -10.50 -4.19 20.84
N GLY A 314 -10.32 -2.93 20.44
CA GLY A 314 -9.34 -2.53 19.43
C GLY A 314 -7.89 -2.75 19.89
N ILE A 315 -7.02 -3.18 18.98
CA ILE A 315 -5.61 -3.47 19.27
C ILE A 315 -4.65 -2.46 18.64
N SER A 316 -5.08 -1.68 17.63
CA SER A 316 -4.21 -0.78 16.88
C SER A 316 -3.56 0.30 17.73
N ASP A 317 -4.32 0.85 18.69
CA ASP A 317 -3.86 1.92 19.59
C ASP A 317 -3.08 1.40 20.81
N GLU A 318 -3.11 0.09 21.07
CA GLU A 318 -2.51 -0.49 22.29
C GLU A 318 -0.99 -0.35 22.32
N LEU A 319 -0.34 -0.36 21.16
CA LEU A 319 1.10 -0.10 21.09
C LEU A 319 1.45 1.27 21.66
N ASP A 320 0.77 2.33 21.19
CA ASP A 320 1.03 3.71 21.61
C ASP A 320 0.65 3.93 23.08
N ALA A 321 -0.44 3.28 23.53
CA ALA A 321 -0.86 3.32 24.93
C ALA A 321 0.17 2.67 25.86
N LEU A 322 0.65 1.47 25.53
CA LEU A 322 1.67 0.76 26.31
C LEU A 322 3.03 1.47 26.25
N ASP A 323 3.42 2.01 25.09
CA ASP A 323 4.66 2.80 24.96
C ASP A 323 4.64 4.06 25.82
N SER A 324 3.50 4.76 25.83
CA SER A 324 3.33 5.97 26.66
C SER A 324 3.42 5.63 28.15
N ARG A 325 2.72 4.57 28.60
CA ARG A 325 2.80 4.09 29.98
C ARG A 325 4.21 3.63 30.36
N ALA A 326 4.90 2.89 29.49
CA ALA A 326 6.27 2.45 29.74
C ALA A 326 7.25 3.62 29.92
N ARG A 327 7.01 4.75 29.25
CA ARG A 327 7.81 5.98 29.39
C ARG A 327 7.50 6.76 30.66
N GLU A 328 6.23 6.80 31.06
CA GLU A 328 5.77 7.58 32.22
C GLU A 328 5.95 6.84 33.55
N GLU A 329 5.61 5.54 33.58
CA GLU A 329 5.59 4.70 34.79
C GLU A 329 6.85 3.81 34.90
N GLY A 330 7.62 3.67 33.81
CA GLY A 330 8.73 2.72 33.69
C GLY A 330 8.28 1.35 33.17
N SER A 331 9.16 0.65 32.44
CA SER A 331 8.79 -0.63 31.77
C SER A 331 8.43 -1.76 32.75
N GLU A 332 8.97 -1.74 33.97
CA GLU A 332 8.68 -2.75 35.00
C GLU A 332 7.24 -2.66 35.53
N ALA A 333 6.60 -1.48 35.43
CA ALA A 333 5.19 -1.32 35.82
C ALA A 333 4.24 -2.20 34.99
N LEU A 334 4.64 -2.54 33.76
CA LEU A 334 3.86 -3.38 32.85
C LEU A 334 3.98 -4.89 33.15
N ASP A 335 4.88 -5.30 34.05
CA ASP A 335 5.03 -6.72 34.42
C ASP A 335 3.85 -7.20 35.29
N ALA A 336 3.21 -6.30 36.03
CA ALA A 336 2.10 -6.60 36.93
C ALA A 336 0.71 -6.44 36.28
N THR A 337 0.63 -5.99 35.02
CA THR A 337 -0.65 -5.80 34.31
C THR A 337 -0.77 -6.77 33.13
N HIS A 338 -2.00 -7.13 32.77
CA HIS A 338 -2.31 -8.14 31.75
C HIS A 338 -3.47 -7.70 30.84
N LEU A 339 -3.75 -6.40 30.76
CA LEU A 339 -4.96 -5.87 30.15
C LEU A 339 -5.03 -6.17 28.65
N THR A 340 -3.90 -6.02 27.95
CA THR A 340 -3.83 -6.26 26.50
C THR A 340 -3.99 -7.75 26.18
N TRP A 341 -3.50 -8.64 27.05
CA TRP A 341 -3.74 -10.09 26.92
C TRP A 341 -5.22 -10.45 27.03
N HIS A 342 -5.91 -9.90 28.04
CA HIS A 342 -7.35 -10.13 28.22
C HIS A 342 -8.15 -9.56 27.05
N ARG A 343 -7.77 -8.36 26.58
CA ARG A 343 -8.37 -7.72 25.40
C ARG A 343 -8.25 -8.62 24.17
N LEU A 344 -7.04 -9.09 23.84
CA LEU A 344 -6.79 -9.95 22.69
C LEU A 344 -7.66 -11.21 22.70
N LEU A 345 -7.75 -11.89 23.84
CA LEU A 345 -8.58 -13.10 23.98
C LEU A 345 -10.08 -12.79 23.87
N ALA A 346 -10.53 -11.68 24.47
CA ALA A 346 -11.92 -11.26 24.39
C ALA A 346 -12.33 -10.90 22.96
N THR A 347 -11.52 -10.11 22.25
CA THR A 347 -11.74 -9.75 20.84
C THR A 347 -11.73 -10.99 19.95
N SER A 348 -10.77 -11.90 20.15
CA SER A 348 -10.70 -13.17 19.42
C SER A 348 -11.97 -14.01 19.59
N GLN A 349 -12.47 -14.13 20.81
CA GLN A 349 -13.69 -14.88 21.10
C GLN A 349 -14.93 -14.21 20.50
N ALA A 350 -14.99 -12.88 20.52
CA ALA A 350 -16.08 -12.11 19.92
C ALA A 350 -16.12 -12.27 18.39
N LEU A 351 -14.96 -12.28 17.72
CA LEU A 351 -14.86 -12.51 16.27
C LEU A 351 -15.23 -13.93 15.88
N TYR A 352 -14.85 -14.94 16.68
CA TYR A 352 -15.22 -16.32 16.37
C TYR A 352 -16.72 -16.57 16.46
N ARG A 353 -17.35 -16.10 17.56
CA ARG A 353 -18.78 -16.34 17.80
C ARG A 353 -19.69 -15.39 17.02
N GLY A 354 -19.15 -14.26 16.54
CA GLY A 354 -19.93 -13.10 16.17
C GLY A 354 -20.51 -12.42 17.42
N ALA A 355 -20.60 -11.09 17.39
CA ALA A 355 -21.24 -10.34 18.46
C ALA A 355 -22.11 -9.23 17.86
N SER A 356 -23.30 -9.05 18.40
CA SER A 356 -24.18 -7.93 18.08
C SER A 356 -24.65 -7.31 19.39
N PHE A 357 -24.21 -6.09 19.68
CA PHE A 357 -24.61 -5.32 20.86
C PHE A 357 -24.67 -3.84 20.51
N GLU A 358 -25.82 -3.20 20.70
CA GLU A 358 -26.06 -1.78 20.33
C GLU A 358 -25.52 -1.46 18.91
N ASP A 359 -24.62 -0.50 18.78
CA ASP A 359 -23.98 -0.05 17.53
C ASP A 359 -22.74 -0.88 17.13
N LEU A 360 -22.49 -2.02 17.80
CA LEU A 360 -21.36 -2.89 17.56
C LEU A 360 -21.82 -4.19 16.91
N ARG A 361 -21.42 -4.40 15.64
CA ARG A 361 -21.58 -5.67 14.93
C ARG A 361 -20.23 -6.23 14.52
N LEU A 362 -19.85 -7.35 15.12
CA LEU A 362 -18.67 -8.11 14.74
C LEU A 362 -19.07 -9.27 13.84
N PRO A 363 -18.50 -9.37 12.62
CA PRO A 363 -18.75 -10.52 11.76
C PRO A 363 -18.18 -11.80 12.38
N SER A 364 -18.82 -12.95 12.12
CA SER A 364 -18.30 -14.24 12.56
C SER A 364 -17.22 -14.73 11.59
N TYR A 365 -15.96 -14.45 11.91
CA TYR A 365 -14.82 -15.07 11.23
C TYR A 365 -14.63 -16.48 11.80
N GLY A 366 -15.40 -17.45 11.28
CA GLY A 366 -15.44 -18.86 11.73
C GLY A 366 -14.21 -19.71 11.39
N GLY A 367 -13.05 -19.10 11.17
CA GLY A 367 -11.80 -19.79 10.84
C GLY A 367 -11.13 -20.41 12.07
N SER A 368 -10.32 -21.45 11.84
CA SER A 368 -9.54 -22.16 12.87
C SER A 368 -8.54 -21.28 13.64
N LEU A 369 -8.26 -20.07 13.12
CA LEU A 369 -7.42 -19.06 13.78
C LEU A 369 -8.06 -18.57 15.09
N PHE A 370 -9.36 -18.29 15.10
CA PHE A 370 -10.07 -17.71 16.25
C PHE A 370 -10.80 -18.74 17.11
N ASP A 371 -10.81 -20.01 16.72
CA ASP A 371 -11.46 -21.08 17.49
C ASP A 371 -10.90 -21.15 18.93
N PRO A 372 -11.71 -20.87 19.97
CA PRO A 372 -11.27 -20.88 21.35
C PRO A 372 -11.03 -22.30 21.89
N THR A 373 -11.54 -23.33 21.22
CA THR A 373 -11.41 -24.73 21.66
C THR A 373 -10.09 -25.36 21.24
N ARG A 374 -9.47 -24.86 20.15
CA ARG A 374 -8.20 -25.36 19.61
C ARG A 374 -7.06 -25.33 20.64
N PHE A 375 -6.98 -24.27 21.43
CA PHE A 375 -5.99 -24.09 22.51
C PHE A 375 -6.69 -23.72 23.82
N GLY A 376 -7.48 -24.65 24.36
CA GLY A 376 -8.32 -24.41 25.53
C GLY A 376 -7.59 -23.87 26.76
N PHE A 377 -6.29 -24.18 26.91
CA PHE A 377 -5.47 -23.69 28.02
C PHE A 377 -5.34 -22.16 28.07
N LEU A 378 -5.43 -21.46 26.93
CA LEU A 378 -5.35 -19.99 26.87
C LEU A 378 -6.52 -19.30 27.58
N THR A 379 -7.66 -19.99 27.70
CA THR A 379 -8.88 -19.46 28.35
C THR A 379 -9.28 -20.26 29.59
N ALA A 380 -8.47 -21.25 29.97
CA ALA A 380 -8.69 -22.03 31.17
C ALA A 380 -8.70 -21.11 32.39
N ARG A 381 -9.62 -21.37 33.32
CA ARG A 381 -9.77 -20.58 34.54
C ARG A 381 -9.27 -21.37 35.73
N GLY A 382 -8.50 -20.71 36.58
CA GLY A 382 -8.06 -21.27 37.85
C GLY A 382 -9.18 -21.26 38.92
N PRO A 383 -8.87 -21.71 40.14
CA PRO A 383 -9.85 -21.81 41.24
C PRO A 383 -10.53 -20.49 41.63
N ARG A 384 -9.91 -19.35 41.34
CA ARG A 384 -10.43 -18.00 41.61
C ARG A 384 -11.26 -17.42 40.46
N ALA A 385 -11.64 -18.25 39.48
CA ALA A 385 -12.32 -17.85 38.24
C ALA A 385 -11.55 -16.83 37.37
N THR A 386 -10.27 -16.57 37.67
CA THR A 386 -9.33 -15.82 36.83
C THR A 386 -8.69 -16.74 35.80
N LEU A 387 -8.13 -16.17 34.72
CA LEU A 387 -7.34 -16.95 33.76
C LEU A 387 -6.19 -17.68 34.47
N ALA A 388 -5.96 -18.93 34.09
CA ALA A 388 -4.86 -19.75 34.59
C ALA A 388 -3.53 -19.28 34.01
N ILE A 389 -3.52 -18.81 32.75
CA ILE A 389 -2.33 -18.26 32.11
C ILE A 389 -2.62 -16.82 31.67
N THR A 390 -1.75 -15.91 32.09
CA THR A 390 -1.75 -14.51 31.68
C THR A 390 -0.38 -14.12 31.18
N VAL A 391 -0.36 -13.34 30.09
CA VAL A 391 0.86 -12.73 29.56
C VAL A 391 0.89 -11.28 30.05
N SER A 392 2.05 -10.80 30.50
CA SER A 392 2.19 -9.41 30.98
C SER A 392 2.07 -8.41 29.83
N ASP A 393 1.63 -7.21 30.15
CA ASP A 393 1.55 -6.11 29.17
C ASP A 393 2.94 -5.73 28.67
N ARG A 394 4.02 -6.00 29.43
CA ARG A 394 5.40 -5.87 28.97
C ARG A 394 5.71 -6.82 27.81
N VAL A 395 5.31 -8.08 27.91
CA VAL A 395 5.49 -9.05 26.81
C VAL A 395 4.59 -8.67 25.64
N MET A 396 3.34 -8.24 25.89
CA MET A 396 2.44 -7.79 24.84
C MET A 396 2.96 -6.55 24.11
N LEU A 397 3.62 -5.62 24.81
CA LEU A 397 4.30 -4.49 24.21
C LEU A 397 5.38 -4.94 23.22
N GLU A 398 6.23 -5.89 23.61
CA GLU A 398 7.27 -6.41 22.71
C GLU A 398 6.68 -7.19 21.53
N VAL A 399 5.58 -7.91 21.73
CA VAL A 399 4.83 -8.57 20.65
C VAL A 399 4.29 -7.53 19.66
N LEU A 400 3.64 -6.47 20.16
CA LEU A 400 3.10 -5.40 19.32
C LEU A 400 4.20 -4.64 18.58
N ARG A 401 5.32 -4.34 19.26
CA ARG A 401 6.51 -3.74 18.63
C ARG A 401 7.08 -4.63 17.53
N ALA A 402 7.17 -5.93 17.76
CA ALA A 402 7.72 -6.86 16.79
C ALA A 402 6.90 -6.94 15.51
N VAL A 403 5.57 -6.75 15.57
CA VAL A 403 4.70 -6.79 14.37
C VAL A 403 4.45 -5.42 13.75
N GLN A 404 4.47 -4.34 14.53
CA GLN A 404 4.18 -2.98 14.03
C GLN A 404 5.43 -2.15 13.76
N ILE A 405 6.62 -2.53 14.24
CA ILE A 405 7.83 -1.73 14.12
C ILE A 405 8.96 -2.54 13.48
N ALA A 406 9.30 -2.21 12.23
CA ALA A 406 10.48 -2.75 11.56
C ALA A 406 11.76 -2.07 12.11
N GLN A 407 12.67 -2.86 12.69
CA GLN A 407 14.04 -2.42 12.96
C GLN A 407 14.95 -2.83 11.80
N LEU A 408 15.30 -1.85 10.97
CA LEU A 408 16.23 -2.03 9.86
C LEU A 408 17.66 -1.67 10.32
N LYS A 409 18.66 -2.41 9.85
CA LYS A 409 20.05 -2.23 10.30
C LYS A 409 20.55 -0.84 9.90
N GLY A 410 20.93 -0.03 10.89
CA GLY A 410 21.49 1.30 10.67
C GLY A 410 20.46 2.38 10.30
N GLN A 411 19.15 2.08 10.36
CA GLN A 411 18.07 3.04 10.14
C GLN A 411 17.22 3.20 11.41
N PRO A 412 16.51 4.34 11.58
CA PRO A 412 15.55 4.48 12.66
C PRO A 412 14.42 3.46 12.52
N ALA A 413 13.92 2.98 13.66
CA ALA A 413 12.78 2.06 13.70
C ALA A 413 11.56 2.67 12.98
N ARG A 414 10.87 1.89 12.17
CA ARG A 414 9.79 2.36 11.30
C ARG A 414 8.48 1.64 11.62
N ARG A 415 7.39 2.39 11.78
CA ARG A 415 6.05 1.82 11.88
C ARG A 415 5.58 1.27 10.54
N ILE A 416 5.09 0.04 10.57
CA ILE A 416 4.53 -0.68 9.43
C ILE A 416 3.06 -0.28 9.27
N SER A 417 2.63 -0.15 8.01
CA SER A 417 1.22 0.01 7.63
C SER A 417 0.76 -1.33 7.07
N PHE A 418 -0.22 -1.97 7.72
CA PHE A 418 -0.80 -3.23 7.26
C PHE A 418 -1.73 -3.05 6.05
N ARG A 419 -2.00 -1.81 5.61
CA ARG A 419 -2.57 -1.53 4.29
C ARG A 419 -1.67 -1.98 3.14
N ASP A 420 -0.36 -1.84 3.31
CA ASP A 420 0.65 -2.01 2.25
C ASP A 420 1.23 -3.44 2.20
N ILE A 421 0.86 -4.30 3.16
CA ILE A 421 1.29 -5.69 3.24
C ILE A 421 0.12 -6.58 2.80
N ASP A 422 0.34 -7.35 1.75
CA ASP A 422 -0.58 -8.42 1.37
C ASP A 422 -0.38 -9.59 2.34
N VAL A 423 -1.41 -9.94 3.08
CA VAL A 423 -1.39 -11.10 3.97
C VAL A 423 -1.92 -12.26 3.16
N GLU A 424 -1.03 -13.03 2.52
CA GLU A 424 -1.42 -14.30 1.92
C GLU A 424 -2.16 -15.15 2.98
N GLN A 425 -3.37 -15.59 2.65
CA GLN A 425 -4.25 -16.35 3.54
C GLN A 425 -3.78 -17.77 3.80
#